data_AF-A0A7X0U9D0-F1
#
_entry.id   AF-A0A7X0U9D0-F1
#
_cell.length_a   1.000
_cell.length_b   1.000
_cell.length_c   1.000
_cell.angle_alpha   90.00
_cell.angle_beta   90.00
_cell.angle_gamma   90.00
#
_symmetry.space_group_name_H-M   'P 1'
#
loop_
_entity.id
_entity.type
_entity.pdbx_description
1 polymer ?
#
loop_
_entity_poly.entity_id
_entity_poly.type
_entity_poly.pdbx_seq_one_letter_code
_entity_poly.pdbx_strand_id
1 'polypeptide(L)'
;MNIFELNMNGGSMVPNHFCWTRFGTEAGEGIGTILARKERERLATNGMFLWGIGNSVGPAIRELVLLEKRPMVLFSPMRSKPKTIDVAPSGILQWTYAQGLDGSEWPIPDGINVTSRQGSEGGRDKRSHFALVCKSSAPIVPLNAESLVYEQLVNLRSKNKLGASQVTAVVQRVETELTTSTHYPVAFSAELVYPYFVRLERPVNPSAQLPRSRGIAASGYQPSLLAA
;
A
#
# COMPACT_ATOMS: atom_id res chain seq x y z
N MET A 1 -3.95 4.77 22.21
CA MET A 1 -3.42 3.62 22.98
C MET A 1 -2.49 2.86 22.04
N ASN A 2 -1.20 2.88 22.35
CA ASN A 2 -0.17 2.24 21.55
C ASN A 2 -0.41 0.72 21.62
N ILE A 3 -0.50 0.01 20.50
CA ILE A 3 -0.70 -1.45 20.54
C ILE A 3 0.55 -2.14 21.12
N PHE A 4 1.66 -1.41 21.25
CA PHE A 4 2.89 -1.83 21.94
C PHE A 4 2.82 -1.78 23.48
N GLU A 5 1.76 -1.21 24.07
CA GLU A 5 1.55 -1.30 25.53
C GLU A 5 0.61 -2.47 25.85
N LEU A 6 1.22 -3.65 26.02
CA LEU A 6 0.92 -4.69 27.02
C LEU A 6 1.28 -6.08 26.45
N ASN A 7 2.51 -6.51 26.73
CA ASN A 7 2.76 -7.88 27.17
C ASN A 7 4.08 -7.92 27.95
N MET A 8 3.98 -7.86 29.29
CA MET A 8 5.12 -8.01 30.21
C MET A 8 5.59 -9.47 30.34
N ASN A 9 5.21 -10.37 29.41
CA ASN A 9 5.42 -11.82 29.52
C ASN A 9 6.25 -12.43 28.38
N GLY A 10 7.16 -11.67 27.73
CA GLY A 10 8.18 -12.24 26.84
C GLY A 10 7.68 -13.02 25.60
N GLY A 11 6.38 -12.96 25.29
CA GLY A 11 5.79 -13.57 24.09
C GLY A 11 5.93 -12.65 22.87
N SER A 12 6.18 -13.25 21.71
CA SER A 12 6.21 -12.54 20.42
C SER A 12 4.93 -11.74 20.19
N MET A 13 5.05 -10.45 19.84
CA MET A 13 3.92 -9.53 19.68
C MET A 13 3.31 -9.60 18.27
N VAL A 14 3.98 -10.27 17.34
CA VAL A 14 3.46 -10.67 16.02
C VAL A 14 2.30 -11.69 16.13
N PRO A 15 1.10 -11.39 15.57
CA PRO A 15 -0.04 -12.32 15.53
C PRO A 15 0.24 -13.65 14.83
N ASN A 16 -0.56 -14.68 15.12
CA ASN A 16 -0.46 -15.98 14.44
C ASN A 16 -0.97 -15.94 12.99
N HIS A 17 -1.96 -15.09 12.70
CA HIS A 17 -2.47 -14.83 11.36
C HIS A 17 -2.43 -13.34 11.05
N PHE A 18 -1.89 -12.97 9.90
CA PHE A 18 -1.79 -11.57 9.48
C PHE A 18 -1.61 -11.45 7.97
N CYS A 19 -1.85 -10.25 7.44
CA CYS A 19 -1.37 -9.89 6.12
C CYS A 19 0.09 -9.43 6.25
N TRP A 20 0.96 -9.97 5.41
CA TRP A 20 2.34 -9.53 5.32
C TRP A 20 2.59 -8.91 3.96
N THR A 21 3.22 -7.74 3.94
CA THR A 21 3.64 -7.09 2.71
C THR A 21 5.09 -6.64 2.79
N ARG A 22 5.81 -6.87 1.70
CA ARG A 22 7.17 -6.38 1.50
C ARG A 22 7.12 -5.12 0.65
N PHE A 23 7.84 -4.07 1.05
CA PHE A 23 7.84 -2.79 0.33
C PHE A 23 9.24 -2.40 -0.13
N GLY A 24 9.30 -1.74 -1.28
CA GLY A 24 10.53 -1.22 -1.87
C GLY A 24 10.23 0.07 -2.60
N THR A 25 11.19 0.55 -3.39
CA THR A 25 10.94 1.60 -4.38
C THR A 25 9.82 1.13 -5.31
N GLU A 26 8.81 1.98 -5.52
CA GLU A 26 7.67 1.69 -6.39
C GLU A 26 7.34 2.92 -7.22
N ALA A 27 7.07 2.71 -8.51
CA ALA A 27 6.61 3.73 -9.43
C ALA A 27 7.52 5.00 -9.48
N GLY A 28 8.83 4.80 -9.35
CA GLY A 28 9.84 5.86 -9.34
C GLY A 28 10.00 6.59 -8.01
N GLU A 29 9.17 6.28 -7.01
CA GLU A 29 9.27 6.86 -5.66
C GLU A 29 10.17 5.98 -4.78
N GLY A 30 11.18 6.61 -4.17
CA GLY A 30 11.97 5.98 -3.11
C GLY A 30 11.14 5.70 -1.86
N ILE A 31 11.58 4.71 -1.06
CA ILE A 31 10.87 4.27 0.15
C ILE A 31 10.52 5.44 1.08
N GLY A 32 11.45 6.37 1.33
CA GLY A 32 11.19 7.52 2.21
C GLY A 32 10.03 8.40 1.72
N THR A 33 9.93 8.63 0.40
CA THR A 33 8.84 9.38 -0.23
C THR A 33 7.51 8.66 -0.07
N ILE A 34 7.49 7.33 -0.29
CA ILE A 34 6.29 6.51 -0.12
C ILE A 34 5.80 6.60 1.33
N LEU A 35 6.68 6.39 2.31
CA LEU A 35 6.31 6.45 3.73
C LEU A 35 5.82 7.85 4.14
N ALA A 36 6.51 8.91 3.71
CA ALA A 36 6.07 10.29 3.97
C ALA A 36 4.70 10.60 3.35
N ARG A 37 4.40 10.05 2.18
CA ARG A 37 3.07 10.17 1.56
C ARG A 37 2.01 9.41 2.36
N LYS A 38 2.30 8.18 2.79
CA LYS A 38 1.38 7.40 3.62
C LYS A 38 1.13 8.06 4.98
N GLU A 39 2.14 8.70 5.56
CA GLU A 39 1.96 9.47 6.77
C GLU A 39 1.03 10.69 6.56
N ARG A 40 1.13 11.37 5.42
CA ARG A 40 0.19 12.45 5.07
C ARG A 40 -1.25 11.93 4.90
N GLU A 41 -1.43 10.79 4.24
CA GLU A 41 -2.75 10.12 4.11
C GLU A 41 -3.32 9.79 5.50
N ARG A 42 -2.49 9.20 6.38
CA ARG A 42 -2.82 8.86 7.76
C ARG A 42 -3.30 10.08 8.55
N LEU A 43 -2.56 11.18 8.48
CA LEU A 43 -2.90 12.42 9.18
C LEU A 43 -4.19 13.05 8.64
N ALA A 44 -4.38 13.05 7.31
CA ALA A 44 -5.55 13.64 6.66
C ALA A 44 -6.85 12.86 6.93
N THR A 45 -6.76 11.56 7.23
CA THR A 45 -7.95 10.68 7.32
C THR A 45 -8.10 9.99 8.67
N ASN A 46 -7.67 10.66 9.74
CA ASN A 46 -7.83 10.17 11.12
C ASN A 46 -7.26 8.74 11.32
N GLY A 47 -6.05 8.52 10.81
CA GLY A 47 -5.31 7.29 10.96
C GLY A 47 -5.32 6.37 9.75
N MET A 48 -6.10 6.63 8.71
CA MET A 48 -6.29 5.70 7.59
C MET A 48 -5.34 5.97 6.41
N PHE A 49 -4.97 4.93 5.69
CA PHE A 49 -4.21 5.05 4.46
C PHE A 49 -4.45 3.82 3.59
N LEU A 50 -4.22 3.94 2.29
CA LEU A 50 -4.34 2.80 1.38
C LEU A 50 -2.96 2.32 0.96
N TRP A 51 -2.74 1.01 1.01
CA TRP A 51 -1.49 0.41 0.54
C TRP A 51 -1.71 -0.37 -0.75
N GLY A 52 -1.20 0.14 -1.87
CA GLY A 52 -1.33 -0.51 -3.18
C GLY A 52 -0.60 -1.86 -3.24
N ILE A 53 -1.21 -2.86 -3.88
CA ILE A 53 -0.63 -4.20 -4.02
C ILE A 53 -0.83 -4.76 -5.43
N GLY A 54 0.18 -5.46 -5.95
CA GLY A 54 0.19 -5.91 -7.34
C GLY A 54 -0.77 -7.04 -7.68
N ASN A 55 -1.10 -7.91 -6.72
CA ASN A 55 -1.96 -9.07 -6.91
C ASN A 55 -3.08 -9.09 -5.87
N SER A 56 -4.23 -9.63 -6.25
CA SER A 56 -5.36 -9.77 -5.33
C SER A 56 -5.04 -10.78 -4.22
N VAL A 57 -5.29 -10.36 -2.98
CA VAL A 57 -5.32 -11.23 -1.79
C VAL A 57 -6.73 -11.33 -1.20
N GLY A 58 -7.74 -10.81 -1.90
CA GLY A 58 -9.09 -10.65 -1.37
C GLY A 58 -9.70 -11.91 -0.74
N PRO A 59 -9.66 -13.09 -1.40
CA PRO A 59 -10.14 -14.32 -0.79
C PRO A 59 -9.42 -14.68 0.53
N ALA A 60 -8.14 -14.37 0.65
CA ALA A 60 -7.36 -14.67 1.85
C ALA A 60 -7.62 -13.65 2.96
N ILE A 61 -7.89 -12.39 2.60
CA ILE A 61 -8.34 -11.37 3.56
C ILE A 61 -9.70 -11.76 4.14
N ARG A 62 -10.63 -12.32 3.33
CA ARG A 62 -11.91 -12.83 3.85
C ARG A 62 -11.72 -13.91 4.91
N GLU A 63 -10.74 -14.81 4.75
CA GLU A 63 -10.43 -15.80 5.79
C GLU A 63 -9.79 -15.14 7.01
N LEU A 64 -8.88 -14.17 6.82
CA LEU A 64 -8.26 -13.45 7.93
C LEU A 64 -9.27 -12.73 8.83
N VAL A 65 -10.23 -12.01 8.23
CA VAL A 65 -11.26 -11.26 8.99
C VAL A 65 -12.23 -12.18 9.75
N LEU A 66 -12.34 -13.45 9.36
CA LEU A 66 -13.12 -14.46 10.09
C LEU A 66 -12.36 -15.04 11.28
N LEU A 67 -11.03 -15.10 11.20
CA LEU A 67 -10.16 -15.64 12.24
C LEU A 67 -9.76 -14.59 13.29
N GLU A 68 -9.53 -13.35 12.84
CA GLU A 68 -8.94 -12.29 13.65
C GLU A 68 -9.94 -11.15 13.83
N LYS A 69 -10.28 -10.84 15.09
CA LYS A 69 -11.16 -9.70 15.44
C LYS A 69 -10.55 -8.35 15.02
N ARG A 70 -9.22 -8.27 15.01
CA ARG A 70 -8.43 -7.09 14.64
C ARG A 70 -7.35 -7.55 13.65
N PRO A 71 -7.71 -7.75 12.38
CA PRO A 71 -6.80 -8.29 11.38
C PRO A 71 -5.66 -7.30 11.14
N MET A 72 -4.42 -7.75 11.27
CA MET A 72 -3.25 -6.87 11.14
C MET A 72 -2.56 -7.04 9.79
N VAL A 73 -1.92 -5.97 9.33
CA VAL A 73 -0.92 -5.99 8.26
C VAL A 73 0.44 -5.57 8.80
N LEU A 74 1.47 -6.35 8.46
CA LEU A 74 2.88 -6.09 8.82
C LEU A 74 3.67 -5.74 7.57
N PHE A 75 4.51 -4.70 7.69
CA PHE A 75 5.28 -4.15 6.58
C PHE A 75 6.77 -4.41 6.81
N SER A 76 7.42 -5.05 5.84
CA SER A 76 8.87 -5.29 5.86
C SER A 76 9.55 -4.69 4.63
N PRO A 77 10.76 -4.14 4.74
CA PRO A 77 11.50 -3.72 3.55
C PRO A 77 11.87 -4.93 2.68
N MET A 78 11.83 -4.75 1.36
CA MET A 78 12.38 -5.72 0.41
C MET A 78 13.90 -5.81 0.58
N ARG A 79 14.43 -7.04 0.58
CA ARG A 79 15.88 -7.29 0.62
C ARG A 79 16.54 -7.16 -0.76
N SER A 80 15.77 -7.41 -1.82
CA SER A 80 16.25 -7.34 -3.21
C SER A 80 16.29 -5.90 -3.70
N LYS A 81 17.22 -5.63 -4.63
CA LYS A 81 17.24 -4.36 -5.37
C LYS A 81 15.91 -4.16 -6.11
N PRO A 82 15.37 -2.93 -6.18
CA PRO A 82 14.19 -2.63 -6.98
C PRO A 82 14.39 -3.04 -8.44
N LYS A 83 13.33 -3.53 -9.12
CA LYS A 83 13.40 -3.79 -10.55
C LYS A 83 13.46 -2.47 -11.32
N THR A 84 14.10 -2.45 -12.49
CA THR A 84 14.19 -1.24 -13.34
C THR A 84 12.83 -0.60 -13.62
N ILE A 85 11.81 -1.42 -13.84
CA ILE A 85 10.42 -0.99 -14.08
C ILE A 85 9.76 -0.28 -12.88
N ASP A 86 10.28 -0.49 -11.68
CA ASP A 86 9.81 0.15 -10.44
C ASP A 86 10.58 1.44 -10.15
N VAL A 87 11.76 1.63 -10.76
CA VAL A 87 12.60 2.83 -10.64
C VAL A 87 12.26 3.87 -11.72
N ALA A 88 11.94 3.42 -12.93
CA ALA A 88 11.59 4.30 -14.07
C ALA A 88 10.35 3.76 -14.79
N PRO A 89 9.14 3.95 -14.23
CA PRO A 89 7.92 3.48 -14.89
C PRO A 89 7.64 4.31 -16.15
N SER A 90 7.05 3.68 -17.17
CA SER A 90 6.61 4.36 -18.39
C SER A 90 5.47 5.36 -18.19
N GLY A 91 4.86 5.37 -17.01
CA GLY A 91 3.79 6.26 -16.61
C GLY A 91 3.22 5.87 -15.25
N ILE A 92 2.47 6.79 -14.65
CA ILE A 92 1.78 6.62 -13.37
C ILE A 92 0.27 6.69 -13.64
N LEU A 93 -0.48 5.79 -13.01
CA LEU A 93 -1.93 5.84 -12.95
C LEU A 93 -2.36 6.20 -11.54
N GLN A 94 -3.34 7.09 -11.42
CA GLN A 94 -4.10 7.31 -10.20
C GLN A 94 -5.44 6.58 -10.29
N TRP A 95 -5.83 5.91 -9.22
CA TRP A 95 -7.09 5.16 -9.17
C TRP A 95 -8.18 6.01 -8.52
N THR A 96 -9.35 6.09 -9.16
CA THR A 96 -10.43 7.01 -8.76
C THR A 96 -11.70 6.30 -8.31
N TYR A 97 -11.74 4.97 -8.40
CA TYR A 97 -12.87 4.15 -8.02
C TYR A 97 -12.41 2.93 -7.22
N ALA A 98 -13.16 2.58 -6.18
CA ALA A 98 -12.87 1.43 -5.34
C ALA A 98 -14.12 0.59 -5.06
N GLN A 99 -13.94 -0.73 -5.03
CA GLN A 99 -14.95 -1.71 -4.60
C GLN A 99 -14.40 -2.54 -3.46
N GLY A 100 -15.21 -2.71 -2.41
CA GLY A 100 -14.91 -3.54 -1.25
C GLY A 100 -14.94 -5.03 -1.53
N LEU A 101 -14.62 -5.83 -0.51
CA LEU A 101 -14.67 -7.30 -0.58
C LEU A 101 -16.06 -7.89 -0.82
N ASP A 102 -17.11 -7.15 -0.48
CA ASP A 102 -18.51 -7.47 -0.73
C ASP A 102 -18.98 -7.08 -2.14
N GLY A 103 -18.11 -6.44 -2.93
CA GLY A 103 -18.44 -5.91 -4.25
C GLY A 103 -19.19 -4.58 -4.22
N SER A 104 -19.46 -4.04 -3.02
CA SER A 104 -20.07 -2.72 -2.88
C SER A 104 -19.06 -1.63 -3.22
N GLU A 105 -19.56 -0.55 -3.81
CA GLU A 105 -18.77 0.64 -4.03
C GLU A 105 -18.30 1.20 -2.69
N TRP A 106 -17.02 1.54 -2.63
CA TRP A 106 -16.43 2.16 -1.46
C TRP A 106 -15.78 3.49 -1.88
N PRO A 107 -16.27 4.64 -1.40
CA PRO A 107 -15.71 5.93 -1.77
C PRO A 107 -14.29 6.04 -1.19
N ILE A 108 -13.32 6.35 -2.05
CA ILE A 108 -11.95 6.62 -1.60
C ILE A 108 -11.98 7.94 -0.81
N PRO A 109 -11.56 7.94 0.46
CA PRO A 109 -11.67 9.15 1.29
C PRO A 109 -10.74 10.27 0.83
N ASP A 110 -11.20 11.50 1.01
CA ASP A 110 -10.45 12.70 0.65
C ASP A 110 -9.06 12.71 1.32
N GLY A 111 -8.04 13.15 0.58
CA GLY A 111 -6.66 13.14 1.04
C GLY A 111 -5.91 11.83 0.82
N ILE A 112 -6.57 10.77 0.35
CA ILE A 112 -5.91 9.53 -0.08
C ILE A 112 -5.66 9.54 -1.58
N ASN A 113 -4.40 9.27 -1.96
CA ASN A 113 -4.03 9.08 -3.35
C ASN A 113 -3.38 7.71 -3.55
N VAL A 114 -4.05 6.82 -4.30
CA VAL A 114 -3.49 5.53 -4.68
C VAL A 114 -3.02 5.59 -6.12
N THR A 115 -1.73 5.40 -6.28
CA THR A 115 -1.06 5.38 -7.57
C THR A 115 -0.46 4.01 -7.84
N SER A 116 -0.26 3.69 -9.12
CA SER A 116 0.52 2.53 -9.53
C SER A 116 1.18 2.79 -10.88
N ARG A 117 2.20 2.01 -11.24
CA ARG A 117 2.78 2.04 -12.60
C ARG A 117 1.73 1.69 -13.67
N GLN A 118 1.76 2.39 -14.80
CA GLN A 118 0.86 2.19 -15.94
C GLN A 118 1.07 0.84 -16.64
N GLY A 119 2.32 0.46 -16.88
CA GLY A 119 2.66 -0.81 -17.55
C GLY A 119 2.54 -2.02 -16.62
N SER A 120 1.95 -3.11 -17.13
CA SER A 120 2.14 -4.46 -16.59
C SER A 120 3.44 -5.07 -17.16
N GLU A 121 3.98 -6.14 -16.55
CA GLU A 121 5.16 -6.84 -17.10
C GLU A 121 4.91 -7.39 -18.52
N GLY A 122 3.64 -7.54 -18.94
CA GLY A 122 3.25 -7.96 -20.29
C GLY A 122 2.85 -6.83 -21.26
N GLY A 123 3.13 -5.56 -20.94
CA GLY A 123 2.89 -4.43 -21.84
C GLY A 123 1.41 -4.02 -22.03
N ARG A 124 0.46 -4.69 -21.35
CA ARG A 124 -0.95 -4.31 -21.38
C ARG A 124 -1.24 -3.20 -20.38
N ASP A 125 -2.13 -2.28 -20.76
CA ASP A 125 -2.67 -1.26 -19.87
C ASP A 125 -3.41 -1.89 -18.69
N LYS A 126 -3.09 -1.42 -17.48
CA LYS A 126 -3.77 -1.87 -16.26
C LYS A 126 -5.19 -1.31 -16.21
N ARG A 127 -6.18 -2.21 -16.19
CA ARG A 127 -7.59 -1.87 -15.99
C ARG A 127 -8.03 -1.89 -14.54
N SER A 128 -7.29 -2.61 -13.69
CA SER A 128 -7.55 -2.69 -12.26
C SER A 128 -6.25 -2.78 -11.47
N HIS A 129 -6.37 -2.45 -10.19
CA HIS A 129 -5.33 -2.62 -9.18
C HIS A 129 -6.00 -3.00 -7.85
N PHE A 130 -5.21 -3.16 -6.80
CA PHE A 130 -5.72 -3.55 -5.50
C PHE A 130 -5.04 -2.74 -4.42
N ALA A 131 -5.73 -2.53 -3.31
CA ALA A 131 -5.12 -1.94 -2.12
C ALA A 131 -5.65 -2.58 -0.84
N LEU A 132 -4.81 -2.54 0.19
CA LEU A 132 -5.20 -2.80 1.57
C LEU A 132 -5.72 -1.50 2.19
N VAL A 133 -6.78 -1.60 2.99
CA VAL A 133 -7.35 -0.48 3.75
C VAL A 133 -6.81 -0.52 5.17
N CYS A 134 -5.85 0.34 5.45
CA CYS A 134 -5.05 0.29 6.67
C CYS A 134 -5.42 1.45 7.60
N LYS A 135 -5.35 1.21 8.91
CA LYS A 135 -5.45 2.24 9.95
C LYS A 135 -4.34 2.10 10.98
N SER A 136 -3.71 3.23 11.31
CA SER A 136 -2.71 3.32 12.37
C SER A 136 -2.90 4.59 13.20
N SER A 137 -2.85 4.45 14.52
CA SER A 137 -2.75 5.59 15.44
C SER A 137 -1.31 6.08 15.62
N ALA A 138 -0.32 5.25 15.26
CA ALA A 138 1.10 5.57 15.32
C ALA A 138 1.61 6.13 13.97
N PRO A 139 2.67 6.97 13.99
CA PRO A 139 3.32 7.43 12.76
C PRO A 139 3.84 6.29 11.88
N ILE A 140 3.78 6.46 10.56
CA ILE A 140 4.31 5.51 9.58
C ILE A 140 5.80 5.78 9.39
N VAL A 141 6.59 5.28 10.35
CA VAL A 141 8.04 5.36 10.36
C VAL A 141 8.64 3.98 10.66
N PRO A 142 9.79 3.61 10.07
CA PRO A 142 10.43 2.33 10.38
C PRO A 142 10.95 2.30 11.82
N LEU A 143 10.40 1.42 12.65
CA LEU A 143 10.81 1.19 14.04
C LEU A 143 11.61 -0.11 14.22
N ASN A 144 11.47 -1.09 13.30
CA ASN A 144 12.22 -2.35 13.28
C ASN A 144 12.25 -3.10 14.63
N ALA A 145 11.16 -3.04 15.40
CA ALA A 145 11.09 -3.60 16.76
C ALA A 145 11.00 -5.14 16.80
N GLU A 146 10.49 -5.76 15.73
CA GLU A 146 10.28 -7.20 15.62
C GLU A 146 10.84 -7.75 14.32
N SER A 147 11.06 -9.07 14.27
CA SER A 147 11.48 -9.77 13.07
C SER A 147 10.59 -10.98 12.80
N LEU A 148 10.19 -11.13 11.54
CA LEU A 148 9.54 -12.32 11.02
C LEU A 148 10.59 -13.32 10.53
N VAL A 149 10.35 -14.61 10.79
CA VAL A 149 11.14 -15.71 10.22
C VAL A 149 10.40 -16.22 8.99
N TYR A 150 10.93 -15.96 7.80
CA TYR A 150 10.25 -16.23 6.52
C TYR A 150 9.82 -17.69 6.36
N GLU A 151 10.67 -18.62 6.77
CA GLU A 151 10.46 -20.06 6.64
C GLU A 151 9.36 -20.59 7.57
N GLN A 152 8.97 -19.82 8.58
CA GLN A 152 7.84 -20.09 9.47
C GLN A 152 6.52 -19.51 8.95
N LEU A 153 6.50 -18.90 7.76
CA LEU A 153 5.30 -18.32 7.16
C LEU A 153 4.78 -19.21 6.02
N VAL A 154 3.50 -19.57 6.11
CA VAL A 154 2.77 -20.24 5.03
C VAL A 154 1.55 -19.43 4.61
N ASN A 155 1.12 -19.57 3.36
CA ASN A 155 -0.11 -18.97 2.89
C ASN A 155 -1.30 -19.47 3.73
N LEU A 156 -2.11 -18.56 4.27
CA LEU A 156 -3.23 -18.91 5.17
C LEU A 156 -4.21 -19.90 4.52
N ARG A 157 -4.56 -19.68 3.26
CA ARG A 157 -5.56 -20.49 2.54
C ARG A 157 -5.02 -21.85 2.09
N SER A 158 -3.91 -21.81 1.35
CA SER A 158 -3.37 -23.02 0.69
C SER A 158 -2.45 -23.83 1.58
N LYS A 159 -2.01 -23.27 2.72
CA LYS A 159 -0.98 -23.84 3.62
C LYS A 159 0.39 -24.08 2.97
N ASN A 160 0.54 -23.70 1.71
CA ASN A 160 1.80 -23.79 0.97
C ASN A 160 2.79 -22.71 1.44
N LYS A 161 4.09 -23.01 1.35
CA LYS A 161 5.16 -22.04 1.52
C LYS A 161 4.97 -20.81 0.64
N LEU A 162 5.47 -19.67 1.09
CA LEU A 162 5.44 -18.44 0.30
C LEU A 162 6.37 -18.56 -0.92
N GLY A 163 5.85 -18.22 -2.09
CA GLY A 163 6.65 -18.05 -3.29
C GLY A 163 7.56 -16.83 -3.17
N ALA A 164 8.79 -16.92 -3.66
CA ALA A 164 9.78 -15.85 -3.56
C ALA A 164 9.26 -14.50 -4.10
N SER A 165 8.45 -14.53 -5.15
CA SER A 165 7.82 -13.37 -5.80
C SER A 165 6.56 -12.83 -5.11
N GLN A 166 6.03 -13.50 -4.07
CA GLN A 166 4.82 -13.07 -3.39
C GLN A 166 5.11 -11.86 -2.48
N VAL A 167 5.01 -10.66 -3.03
CA VAL A 167 5.27 -9.42 -2.29
C VAL A 167 4.28 -9.21 -1.15
N THR A 168 3.00 -9.50 -1.37
CA THR A 168 1.94 -9.46 -0.36
C THR A 168 1.28 -10.82 -0.24
N ALA A 169 1.07 -11.30 0.98
CA ALA A 169 0.38 -12.55 1.27
C ALA A 169 -0.39 -12.44 2.59
N VAL A 170 -1.45 -13.21 2.74
CA VAL A 170 -2.06 -13.46 4.05
C VAL A 170 -1.51 -14.78 4.55
N VAL A 171 -0.96 -14.77 5.76
CA VAL A 171 -0.09 -15.84 6.25
C VAL A 171 -0.57 -16.38 7.58
N GLN A 172 -0.15 -17.61 7.84
CA GLN A 172 -0.18 -18.24 9.14
C GLN A 172 1.27 -18.53 9.56
N ARG A 173 1.58 -18.30 10.85
CA ARG A 173 2.82 -18.75 11.46
C ARG A 173 2.73 -20.23 11.79
N VAL A 174 3.79 -20.96 11.48
CA VAL A 174 3.96 -22.37 11.85
C VAL A 174 5.29 -22.54 12.57
N GLU A 175 5.27 -23.32 13.64
CA GLU A 175 6.52 -23.73 14.29
C GLU A 175 7.20 -24.77 13.42
N THR A 176 8.48 -24.58 13.16
CA THR A 176 9.30 -25.50 12.37
C THR A 176 10.73 -25.38 12.88
N GLU A 177 11.39 -26.51 13.06
CA GLU A 177 12.82 -26.56 13.35
C GLU A 177 13.59 -26.12 12.10
N LEU A 178 14.38 -25.07 12.23
CA LEU A 178 15.10 -24.47 11.11
C LEU A 178 16.60 -24.57 11.35
N THR A 179 17.31 -25.12 10.37
CA THR A 179 18.78 -25.09 10.32
C THR A 179 19.32 -23.74 9.87
N THR A 180 18.53 -23.01 9.07
CA THR A 180 18.81 -21.62 8.63
C THR A 180 17.51 -20.84 8.56
N SER A 181 17.55 -19.57 8.93
CA SER A 181 16.37 -18.70 8.97
C SER A 181 16.63 -17.37 8.26
N THR A 182 15.67 -16.95 7.44
CA THR A 182 15.65 -15.63 6.82
C THR A 182 14.80 -14.69 7.67
N HIS A 183 15.45 -13.67 8.20
CA HIS A 183 14.81 -12.67 9.04
C HIS A 183 14.39 -11.44 8.22
N TYR A 184 13.13 -11.04 8.39
CA TYR A 184 12.58 -9.78 7.87
C TYR A 184 12.19 -8.89 9.03
N PRO A 185 12.80 -7.70 9.20
CA PRO A 185 12.35 -6.76 10.20
C PRO A 185 10.94 -6.27 9.86
N VAL A 186 10.10 -6.12 10.89
CA VAL A 186 8.81 -5.43 10.79
C VAL A 186 9.11 -3.94 10.95
N ALA A 187 9.07 -3.20 9.85
CA ALA A 187 9.32 -1.76 9.85
C ALA A 187 8.18 -1.04 10.58
N PHE A 188 6.94 -1.37 10.27
CA PHE A 188 5.74 -0.88 10.95
C PHE A 188 4.58 -1.85 10.76
N SER A 189 3.48 -1.60 11.47
CA SER A 189 2.24 -2.38 11.39
C SER A 189 1.03 -1.46 11.33
N ALA A 190 -0.08 -1.98 10.81
CA ALA A 190 -1.37 -1.31 10.83
C ALA A 190 -2.50 -2.33 10.97
N GLU A 191 -3.65 -1.87 11.46
CA GLU A 191 -4.88 -2.65 11.45
C GLU A 191 -5.52 -2.57 10.06
N LEU A 192 -6.01 -3.69 9.54
CA LEU A 192 -6.88 -3.70 8.39
C LEU A 192 -8.29 -3.35 8.86
N VAL A 193 -8.88 -2.30 8.30
CA VAL A 193 -10.23 -1.83 8.68
C VAL A 193 -11.17 -1.92 7.48
N TYR A 194 -12.47 -2.08 7.72
CA TYR A 194 -13.46 -2.20 6.63
C TYR A 194 -13.25 -1.13 5.54
N PRO A 195 -13.23 -1.51 4.25
CA PRO A 195 -13.53 -2.82 3.68
C PRO A 195 -12.36 -3.82 3.64
N TYR A 196 -11.26 -3.56 4.35
CA TYR A 196 -10.03 -4.36 4.53
C TYR A 196 -9.15 -4.45 3.28
N PHE A 197 -9.80 -4.64 2.14
CA PHE A 197 -9.21 -4.77 0.83
C PHE A 197 -10.17 -4.14 -0.18
N VAL A 198 -9.61 -3.44 -1.16
CA VAL A 198 -10.35 -2.87 -2.27
C VAL A 198 -9.77 -3.27 -3.61
N ARG A 199 -10.65 -3.51 -4.58
CA ARG A 199 -10.31 -3.49 -5.99
C ARG A 199 -10.45 -2.06 -6.50
N LEU A 200 -9.39 -1.58 -7.14
CA LEU A 200 -9.28 -0.23 -7.68
C LEU A 200 -9.51 -0.25 -9.18
N GLU A 201 -10.31 0.68 -9.68
CA GLU A 201 -10.65 0.82 -11.10
C GLU A 201 -10.67 2.29 -11.53
N ARG A 202 -11.04 2.53 -12.80
CA ARG A 202 -11.08 3.85 -13.44
C ARG A 202 -9.74 4.59 -13.29
N PRO A 203 -8.65 4.03 -13.86
CA PRO A 203 -7.35 4.67 -13.80
C PRO A 203 -7.37 5.97 -14.61
N VAL A 204 -6.81 7.03 -14.04
CA VAL A 204 -6.56 8.30 -14.71
C VAL A 204 -5.06 8.57 -14.76
N ASN A 205 -4.60 9.20 -15.84
CA ASN A 205 -3.22 9.67 -15.90
C ASN A 205 -3.16 11.10 -15.33
N PRO A 206 -2.52 11.32 -14.16
CA PRO A 206 -2.46 12.63 -13.53
C PRO A 206 -1.72 13.67 -14.41
N SER A 207 -0.79 13.26 -15.27
CA SER A 207 -0.10 14.20 -16.18
C SER A 207 -0.95 14.59 -17.39
N ALA A 208 -1.99 13.83 -17.71
CA ALA A 208 -2.92 14.16 -18.80
C ALA A 208 -4.05 15.10 -18.35
N GLN A 209 -4.17 15.37 -17.04
CA GLN A 209 -5.23 16.20 -16.45
C GLN A 209 -4.86 17.68 -16.29
N LEU A 210 -3.65 18.12 -16.66
CA LEU A 210 -3.39 19.55 -16.81
C LEU A 210 -4.21 20.06 -18.01
N PRO A 211 -5.22 20.92 -17.85
CA PRO A 211 -5.74 21.66 -18.99
C PRO A 211 -4.56 22.44 -19.55
N ARG A 212 -4.24 22.23 -20.83
CA ARG A 212 -3.43 23.19 -21.58
C ARG A 212 -4.13 24.53 -21.39
N SER A 213 -3.60 25.38 -20.52
CA SER A 213 -3.99 26.78 -20.45
C SER A 213 -3.77 27.32 -21.85
N ARG A 214 -4.86 27.41 -22.63
CA ARG A 214 -4.89 28.21 -23.85
C ARG A 214 -4.43 29.58 -23.38
N GLY A 215 -3.27 30.01 -23.89
CA GLY A 215 -2.79 31.36 -23.67
C GLY A 215 -3.94 32.31 -23.98
N ILE A 216 -4.47 32.95 -22.94
CA ILE A 216 -5.26 34.15 -23.12
C ILE A 216 -4.23 35.15 -23.64
N ALA A 217 -4.26 35.37 -24.96
CA ALA A 217 -3.55 36.47 -25.57
C ALA A 217 -3.93 37.73 -24.81
N ALA A 218 -2.92 38.40 -24.26
CA ALA A 218 -3.09 39.66 -23.56
C ALA A 218 -3.87 40.62 -24.46
N SER A 219 -5.09 40.95 -24.02
CA SER A 219 -5.86 42.07 -24.52
C SER A 219 -4.97 43.31 -24.46
N GLY A 220 -4.78 43.95 -25.60
CA GLY A 220 -3.97 45.15 -25.74
C GLY A 220 -4.51 46.26 -24.86
N TYR A 221 -3.72 46.61 -23.84
CA TYR A 221 -3.86 47.86 -23.11
C TYR A 221 -3.25 48.96 -23.98
N GLN A 222 -4.08 49.77 -24.63
CA GLN A 222 -3.64 51.04 -25.22
C GLN A 222 -3.90 52.16 -24.19
N PRO A 223 -2.85 52.83 -23.68
CA PRO A 223 -3.04 54.04 -22.89
C PRO A 223 -3.43 55.20 -23.80
N SER A 224 -4.53 55.86 -23.44
CA SER A 224 -5.02 57.10 -24.05
C SER A 224 -3.99 58.22 -23.91
N LEU A 225 -3.55 58.76 -25.05
CA LEU A 225 -2.78 60.00 -25.13
C LEU A 225 -3.75 61.18 -25.17
N LEU A 226 -3.66 62.03 -24.14
CA LEU A 226 -4.10 63.42 -24.14
C LEU A 226 -3.34 64.20 -25.24
N ALA A 227 -4.06 64.91 -26.11
CA ALA A 227 -3.61 66.17 -26.71
C ALA A 227 -4.78 66.90 -27.42
N ALA A 228 -4.88 68.19 -27.09
CA ALA A 228 -5.71 69.28 -27.63
C ALA A 228 -7.18 69.34 -27.17
#